data_AF-A0A2G0E687-F1
#
_entry.id   AF-A0A2G0E687-F1
#
_cell.length_a   1.000
_cell.length_b   1.000
_cell.length_c   1.000
_cell.angle_alpha   90.00
_cell.angle_beta   90.00
_cell.angle_gamma   90.00
#
_symmetry.space_group_name_H-M   'P 1'
#
loop_
_entity.id
_entity.type
_entity.pdbx_description
1 polymer ?
#
loop_
_entity_poly.entity_id
_entity_poly.type
_entity_poly.pdbx_seq_one_letter_code
_entity_poly.pdbx_strand_id
1 'polypeptide(L)'
;MKEIIHNSWQEVLSSEFSKDYYLHLREFLKKEYATQKIHPDMYHIYEALELTPYEEVKVVILGQDPYHGENQAHGLSFSVQPGVKIPPSLRNIYKELHDDLGIAPVQHGNLVSWAKQGVLLLNTVLTVREGQAYSH
;
A
#
# COMPACT_ATOMS: atom_id res chain seq x y z
N MET A 1 -22.57 -2.52 10.89
CA MET A 1 -21.18 -3.00 10.69
C MET A 1 -20.28 -1.77 10.72
N LYS A 2 -19.07 -1.82 11.30
CA LYS A 2 -18.17 -0.67 11.28
C LYS A 2 -17.60 -0.52 9.86
N GLU A 3 -17.65 0.68 9.31
CA GLU A 3 -16.99 1.04 8.05
C GLU A 3 -15.47 1.05 8.26
N ILE A 4 -14.74 0.41 7.34
CA ILE A 4 -13.29 0.19 7.37
C ILE A 4 -12.64 0.92 6.19
N ILE A 5 -13.27 0.90 5.02
CA ILE A 5 -12.86 1.64 3.81
C ILE A 5 -14.01 2.59 3.46
N HIS A 6 -13.73 3.81 3.03
CA HIS A 6 -14.75 4.86 2.90
C HIS A 6 -15.16 5.11 1.44
N ASN A 7 -15.30 4.02 0.67
CA ASN A 7 -15.75 4.05 -0.72
C ASN A 7 -16.38 2.71 -1.14
N SER A 8 -16.56 2.50 -2.44
CA SER A 8 -17.19 1.31 -3.02
C SER A 8 -16.55 -0.03 -2.63
N TRP A 9 -15.26 -0.05 -2.25
CA TRP A 9 -14.62 -1.26 -1.74
C TRP A 9 -15.24 -1.77 -0.45
N GLN A 10 -15.85 -0.90 0.36
CA GLN A 10 -16.52 -1.32 1.58
C GLN A 10 -17.61 -2.34 1.33
N GLU A 11 -18.41 -2.14 0.28
CA GLU A 11 -19.48 -3.08 -0.09
C GLU A 11 -18.87 -4.39 -0.59
N VAL A 12 -17.91 -4.30 -1.51
CA VAL A 12 -17.22 -5.44 -2.13
C VAL A 12 -16.54 -6.35 -1.09
N LEU A 13 -15.88 -5.76 -0.10
CA LEU A 13 -15.07 -6.49 0.90
C LEU A 13 -15.78 -6.68 2.25
N SER A 14 -16.99 -6.15 2.43
CA SER A 14 -17.75 -6.23 3.69
C SER A 14 -17.82 -7.65 4.26
N SER A 15 -18.04 -8.64 3.40
CA SER A 15 -18.13 -10.05 3.80
C SER A 15 -16.80 -10.58 4.34
N GLU A 16 -15.66 -10.18 3.78
CA GLU A 16 -14.33 -10.59 4.26
C GLU A 16 -14.04 -10.03 5.66
N PHE A 17 -14.46 -8.80 5.94
CA PHE A 17 -14.27 -8.17 7.25
C PHE A 17 -15.09 -8.79 8.38
N SER A 18 -16.08 -9.62 8.04
CA SER A 18 -16.90 -10.34 9.03
C SER A 18 -16.41 -11.75 9.33
N LYS A 19 -15.47 -12.28 8.54
CA LYS A 19 -14.97 -13.66 8.68
C LYS A 19 -13.97 -13.77 9.82
N ASP A 20 -13.94 -14.94 10.47
CA ASP A 20 -13.08 -15.21 11.63
C ASP A 20 -11.60 -14.94 11.37
N TYR A 21 -11.10 -15.25 10.17
CA TYR A 21 -9.69 -15.02 9.86
C TYR A 21 -9.32 -13.53 9.93
N TYR A 22 -10.22 -12.64 9.47
CA TYR A 22 -9.97 -11.20 9.50
C TYR A 22 -10.10 -10.66 10.93
N LEU A 23 -11.06 -11.17 11.71
CA LEU A 23 -11.20 -10.81 13.11
C LEU A 23 -9.95 -11.20 13.91
N HIS A 24 -9.40 -12.40 13.68
CA HIS A 24 -8.12 -12.82 14.27
C HIS A 24 -6.95 -11.95 13.80
N LEU A 25 -6.86 -11.65 12.49
CA LEU A 25 -5.84 -10.75 11.95
C LEU A 25 -5.89 -9.37 12.60
N ARG A 26 -7.10 -8.82 12.80
CA ARG A 26 -7.29 -7.51 13.42
C ARG A 26 -6.83 -7.50 14.88
N GLU A 27 -7.15 -8.54 15.65
CA GLU A 27 -6.67 -8.65 17.04
C GLU A 27 -5.15 -8.87 17.12
N PHE A 28 -4.57 -9.60 16.16
CA PHE A 28 -3.12 -9.70 16.01
C PHE A 28 -2.50 -8.33 15.74
N LEU A 29 -2.98 -7.59 14.75
CA LEU A 29 -2.45 -6.27 14.39
C LEU A 29 -2.59 -5.25 15.54
N LYS A 30 -3.71 -5.27 16.29
CA LYS A 30 -3.85 -4.41 17.48
C LYS A 30 -2.72 -4.61 18.49
N LYS A 31 -2.31 -5.87 18.72
CA LYS A 31 -1.20 -6.19 19.63
C LYS A 31 0.13 -5.76 19.03
N GLU A 32 0.35 -6.01 17.74
CA GLU A 32 1.56 -5.60 17.03
C GLU A 32 1.76 -4.08 17.08
N TYR A 33 0.77 -3.28 16.68
CA TYR A 33 0.85 -1.81 16.73
C TYR A 33 0.98 -1.25 18.16
N ALA A 34 0.49 -1.97 19.18
CA ALA A 34 0.62 -1.54 20.58
C ALA A 34 1.99 -1.86 21.19
N THR A 35 2.76 -2.77 20.60
CA THR A 35 4.00 -3.29 21.21
C THR A 35 5.24 -3.13 20.34
N GLN A 36 5.06 -2.89 19.05
CA GLN A 36 6.12 -2.79 18.05
C GLN A 36 5.85 -1.65 17.08
N LYS A 37 6.88 -1.26 16.32
CA LYS A 37 6.74 -0.31 15.21
C LYS A 37 6.38 -1.08 13.94
N ILE A 38 5.16 -0.86 13.46
CA ILE A 38 4.60 -1.51 12.27
C ILE A 38 4.41 -0.47 11.16
N HIS A 39 4.69 -0.87 9.94
CA HIS A 39 4.49 -0.07 8.73
C HIS A 39 3.41 -0.69 7.82
N PRO A 40 2.62 0.14 7.11
CA PRO A 40 2.52 1.59 7.28
C PRO A 40 1.83 1.95 8.61
N ASP A 41 1.65 3.25 8.88
CA ASP A 41 0.75 3.67 9.96
C ASP A 41 -0.64 3.03 9.81
N MET A 42 -1.30 2.73 10.93
CA MET A 42 -2.56 1.98 10.94
C MET A 42 -3.67 2.64 10.11
N TYR A 43 -3.63 3.97 9.94
CA TYR A 43 -4.60 4.70 9.13
C TYR A 43 -4.35 4.59 7.62
N HIS A 44 -3.16 4.11 7.22
CA HIS A 44 -2.75 3.97 5.82
C HIS A 44 -2.74 2.51 5.33
N ILE A 45 -3.20 1.54 6.13
CA ILE A 45 -3.21 0.10 5.73
C ILE A 45 -4.00 -0.10 4.42
N TYR A 46 -5.10 0.61 4.25
CA TYR A 46 -6.01 0.48 3.10
C TYR A 46 -5.90 1.64 2.09
N GLU A 47 -4.83 2.44 2.15
CA GLU A 47 -4.69 3.66 1.33
C GLU A 47 -4.84 3.39 -0.18
N ALA A 48 -4.32 2.26 -0.68
CA ALA A 48 -4.49 1.87 -2.08
C ALA A 48 -5.97 1.73 -2.50
N LEU A 49 -6.80 1.21 -1.61
CA LEU A 49 -8.23 1.02 -1.85
C LEU A 49 -8.97 2.34 -1.70
N GLU A 50 -8.58 3.20 -0.75
CA GLU A 50 -9.16 4.53 -0.54
C GLU A 50 -8.90 5.46 -1.75
N LEU A 51 -7.68 5.44 -2.30
CA LEU A 51 -7.28 6.29 -3.43
C LEU A 51 -7.77 5.79 -4.79
N THR A 52 -8.19 4.53 -4.90
CA THR A 52 -8.66 3.94 -6.16
C THR A 52 -9.94 3.13 -5.91
N PRO A 53 -11.12 3.78 -5.94
CA PRO A 53 -12.42 3.11 -5.80
C PRO A 53 -12.58 1.94 -6.78
N TYR A 54 -13.36 0.93 -6.41
CA TYR A 54 -13.49 -0.34 -7.14
C TYR A 54 -13.79 -0.16 -8.63
N GLU A 55 -14.75 0.70 -8.94
CA GLU A 55 -15.21 1.04 -10.29
C GLU A 55 -14.23 1.90 -11.09
N GLU A 56 -13.27 2.55 -10.43
CA GLU A 56 -12.25 3.38 -11.09
C GLU A 56 -10.97 2.61 -11.43
N VAL A 57 -10.84 1.36 -10.95
CA VAL A 57 -9.68 0.52 -11.22
C VAL A 57 -9.57 0.23 -12.73
N LYS A 58 -8.42 0.59 -13.30
CA LYS A 58 -8.05 0.31 -14.71
C LYS A 58 -6.86 -0.62 -14.81
N VAL A 59 -5.91 -0.49 -13.89
CA VAL A 59 -4.66 -1.25 -13.84
C VAL A 59 -4.42 -1.69 -12.40
N VAL A 60 -3.93 -2.92 -12.21
CA VAL A 60 -3.48 -3.40 -10.90
C VAL A 60 -1.99 -3.69 -10.99
N ILE A 61 -1.20 -3.07 -10.11
CA ILE A 61 0.21 -3.38 -9.93
C ILE A 61 0.35 -4.03 -8.55
N LEU A 62 0.81 -5.28 -8.54
CA LEU A 62 0.97 -6.05 -7.32
C LEU A 62 2.40 -5.93 -6.79
N GLY A 63 2.52 -5.53 -5.53
CA GLY A 63 3.73 -5.67 -4.74
C GLY A 63 3.61 -6.81 -3.71
N GLN A 64 4.69 -7.03 -2.96
CA GLN A 64 4.76 -8.13 -2.00
C GLN A 64 4.30 -7.67 -0.61
N ASP A 65 5.20 -7.08 0.18
CA ASP A 65 4.96 -6.45 1.47
C ASP A 65 5.37 -4.96 1.44
N PRO A 66 4.94 -4.15 2.44
CA PRO A 66 5.34 -2.75 2.51
C PRO A 66 6.85 -2.58 2.72
N TYR A 67 7.39 -1.42 2.36
CA TYR A 67 8.73 -1.07 2.81
C TYR A 67 8.80 -1.05 4.35
N HIS A 68 9.83 -1.68 4.90
CA HIS A 68 9.98 -1.88 6.34
C HIS A 68 10.83 -0.79 7.03
N GLY A 69 11.17 0.29 6.32
CA GLY A 69 11.95 1.41 6.85
C GLY A 69 11.08 2.61 7.25
N GLU A 70 11.55 3.35 8.24
CA GLU A 70 10.90 4.56 8.74
C GLU A 70 10.49 5.55 7.63
N ASN A 71 9.23 6.00 7.69
CA ASN A 71 8.60 6.95 6.77
C ASN A 71 8.55 6.51 5.29
N GLN A 72 8.89 5.26 4.96
CA GLN A 72 8.87 4.78 3.58
C GLN A 72 7.46 4.42 3.14
N ALA A 73 6.85 3.41 3.77
CA ALA A 73 5.54 2.90 3.38
C ALA A 73 4.41 3.84 3.79
N HIS A 74 3.45 4.02 2.89
CA HIS A 74 2.22 4.80 3.11
C HIS A 74 1.00 4.14 2.48
N GLY A 75 0.98 2.80 2.43
CA GLY A 75 -0.17 2.02 1.98
C GLY A 75 -0.28 1.76 0.48
N LEU A 76 0.73 2.16 -0.31
CA LEU A 76 0.80 1.92 -1.75
C LEU A 76 2.03 1.08 -2.11
N SER A 77 1.85 0.04 -2.94
CA SER A 77 2.96 -0.77 -3.46
C SER A 77 3.97 0.10 -4.21
N PHE A 78 5.27 -0.18 -4.03
CA PHE A 78 6.42 0.52 -4.64
C PHE A 78 6.60 2.00 -4.29
N SER A 79 5.57 2.70 -3.81
CA SER A 79 5.60 4.12 -3.53
C SER A 79 6.22 4.46 -2.17
N VAL A 80 6.85 5.63 -2.08
CA VAL A 80 7.33 6.21 -0.82
C VAL A 80 6.86 7.65 -0.64
N GLN A 81 6.87 8.16 0.59
CA GLN A 81 6.52 9.54 0.90
C GLN A 81 7.49 10.56 0.24
N PRO A 82 7.05 11.79 -0.06
CA PRO A 82 7.94 12.86 -0.51
C PRO A 82 9.09 13.09 0.48
N GLY A 83 10.29 13.37 -0.04
CA GLY A 83 11.50 13.57 0.78
C GLY A 83 12.22 12.27 1.15
N VAL A 84 11.61 11.10 0.93
CA VAL A 84 12.27 9.80 1.10
C VAL A 84 13.10 9.47 -0.14
N LYS A 85 14.30 8.91 0.08
CA LYS A 85 15.16 8.41 -1.01
C LYS A 85 14.40 7.35 -1.82
N ILE A 86 14.37 7.52 -3.14
CA ILE A 86 13.73 6.58 -4.07
C ILE A 86 14.35 5.18 -3.90
N PRO A 87 13.55 4.14 -3.55
CA PRO A 87 14.06 2.78 -3.38
C PRO A 87 14.59 2.17 -4.68
N PRO A 88 15.48 1.16 -4.62
CA PRO A 88 16.05 0.52 -5.81
C PRO A 88 14.99 0.02 -6.79
N SER A 89 13.94 -0.64 -6.31
CA SER A 89 12.87 -1.16 -7.16
C SER A 89 12.15 -0.05 -7.92
N LEU A 90 11.84 1.07 -7.26
CA LEU A 90 11.20 2.22 -7.91
C LEU A 90 12.13 2.93 -8.91
N ARG A 91 13.44 2.98 -8.63
CA ARG A 91 14.41 3.48 -9.63
C ARG A 91 14.40 2.62 -10.89
N ASN A 92 14.29 1.30 -10.75
CA ASN A 92 14.19 0.40 -11.90
C ASN A 92 12.88 0.61 -12.67
N ILE A 93 11.75 0.83 -11.97
CA ILE A 93 10.48 1.19 -12.62
C ILE A 93 10.63 2.49 -13.43
N TYR A 94 11.28 3.54 -12.88
CA TYR A 94 11.49 4.77 -13.64
C TYR A 94 12.46 4.60 -14.82
N LYS A 95 13.46 3.73 -14.70
CA LYS A 95 14.32 3.40 -15.83
C LYS A 95 13.52 2.73 -16.95
N GLU A 96 12.72 1.72 -16.62
CA GLU A 96 11.87 1.04 -17.60
C GLU A 96 10.85 1.99 -18.23
N LEU A 97 10.23 2.87 -17.45
CA LEU A 97 9.30 3.87 -17.97
C LEU A 97 9.96 4.83 -18.98
N HIS A 98 11.24 5.13 -18.79
CA HIS A 98 12.03 5.91 -19.74
C HIS A 98 12.38 5.11 -20.99
N ASP A 99 12.85 3.87 -20.82
CA ASP A 99 13.28 3.01 -21.93
C ASP A 99 12.09 2.59 -22.83
N ASP A 100 10.92 2.33 -22.25
CA ASP A 100 9.69 1.93 -22.96
C ASP A 100 8.94 3.13 -23.58
N LEU A 101 8.70 4.18 -22.79
CA LEU A 101 7.78 5.26 -23.18
C LEU A 101 8.47 6.61 -23.39
N GLY A 102 9.78 6.71 -23.17
CA GLY A 102 10.52 7.98 -23.23
C GLY A 102 10.21 8.94 -22.10
N ILE A 103 9.50 8.52 -21.05
CA ILE A 103 9.09 9.38 -19.94
C ILE A 103 10.30 9.59 -19.02
N ALA A 104 10.68 10.86 -18.81
CA ALA A 104 11.81 11.19 -17.95
C ALA A 104 11.54 10.83 -16.47
N PRO A 105 12.51 10.22 -15.76
CA PRO A 105 12.39 9.95 -14.33
C PRO A 105 12.16 11.23 -13.50
N VAL A 106 11.27 11.15 -12.52
CA VAL A 106 11.06 12.21 -11.53
C VAL A 106 11.95 12.02 -10.30
N GLN A 107 12.16 13.10 -9.54
CA GLN A 107 13.06 13.11 -8.37
C GLN A 107 12.36 12.81 -7.02
N HIS A 108 11.16 12.24 -7.05
CA HIS A 108 10.43 11.76 -5.87
C HIS A 108 9.94 10.33 -6.08
N GLY A 109 9.60 9.62 -5.00
CA GLY A 109 9.07 8.26 -5.08
C GLY A 109 7.57 8.12 -4.81
N ASN A 110 6.84 9.23 -4.70
CA ASN A 110 5.40 9.23 -4.48
C ASN A 110 4.63 8.92 -5.77
N LEU A 111 3.73 7.94 -5.74
CA LEU A 111 2.95 7.44 -6.88
C LEU A 111 1.44 7.68 -6.70
N VAL A 112 1.02 8.57 -5.78
CA VAL A 112 -0.40 8.90 -5.56
C VAL A 112 -1.06 9.41 -6.84
N SER A 113 -0.31 10.06 -7.73
CA SER A 113 -0.83 10.53 -9.02
C SER A 113 -1.28 9.37 -9.92
N TRP A 114 -0.67 8.19 -9.84
CA TRP A 114 -1.10 7.00 -10.57
C TRP A 114 -2.37 6.41 -9.96
N ALA A 115 -2.42 6.31 -8.63
CA ALA A 115 -3.60 5.83 -7.90
C ALA A 115 -4.86 6.63 -8.24
N LYS A 116 -4.76 7.96 -8.26
CA LYS A 116 -5.85 8.88 -8.64
C LYS A 116 -6.30 8.77 -10.11
N GLN A 117 -5.58 8.02 -10.95
CA GLN A 117 -5.93 7.80 -12.36
C GLN A 117 -6.49 6.39 -12.62
N GLY A 118 -6.65 5.57 -11.58
CA GLY A 118 -7.17 4.21 -11.68
C GLY A 118 -6.11 3.10 -11.57
N VAL A 119 -4.88 3.42 -11.13
CA VAL A 119 -3.84 2.41 -10.92
C VAL A 119 -3.87 1.93 -9.47
N LEU A 120 -4.45 0.76 -9.23
CA LEU A 120 -4.47 0.13 -7.92
C LEU A 120 -3.08 -0.42 -7.57
N LEU A 121 -2.38 0.26 -6.66
CA LEU A 121 -1.03 -0.07 -6.18
C LEU A 121 -1.10 -0.94 -4.92
N LEU A 122 -1.42 -2.22 -5.07
CA LEU A 122 -1.76 -3.12 -3.97
C LEU A 122 -0.60 -4.06 -3.62
N ASN A 123 -0.18 -4.08 -2.36
CA ASN A 123 0.66 -5.16 -1.85
C ASN A 123 -0.20 -6.37 -1.48
N THR A 124 0.34 -7.58 -1.65
CA THR A 124 -0.33 -8.82 -1.24
C THR A 124 -0.35 -9.01 0.28
N VAL A 125 0.63 -8.43 0.99
CA VAL A 125 0.68 -8.26 2.44
C VAL A 125 0.65 -6.77 2.76
N LEU A 126 -0.19 -6.35 3.70
CA LEU A 126 -0.47 -4.92 3.93
C LEU A 126 0.27 -4.30 5.11
N THR A 127 0.94 -5.10 5.95
CA THR A 127 1.70 -4.60 7.11
C THR A 127 3.02 -5.34 7.28
N VAL A 128 3.99 -4.71 7.93
CA VAL A 128 5.32 -5.29 8.20
C VAL A 128 5.91 -4.67 9.46
N ARG A 129 6.71 -5.42 10.22
CA ARG A 129 7.51 -4.89 11.33
C ARG A 129 8.70 -4.08 10.80
N GLU A 130 9.02 -2.97 11.48
CA GLU A 130 10.21 -2.16 11.16
C GLU A 130 11.48 -3.04 11.15
N GLY A 131 12.25 -2.93 10.06
CA GLY A 131 13.52 -3.66 9.89
C GLY A 131 13.39 -5.17 9.65
N GLN A 132 12.18 -5.73 9.51
CA GLN A 132 11.96 -7.16 9.33
C GLN A 132 11.05 -7.43 8.12
N ALA A 133 11.65 -7.56 6.93
CA ALA A 133 10.92 -7.99 5.73
C ALA A 133 10.22 -9.34 5.95
N TYR A 134 9.03 -9.52 5.36
CA TYR A 134 8.22 -10.75 5.46
C TYR A 134 7.85 -11.17 6.90
N SER A 135 7.74 -10.22 7.80
CA SER A 135 7.40 -10.50 9.20
C SER A 135 5.93 -10.82 9.44
N HIS A 136 5.05 -10.46 8.50
CA HIS A 136 3.62 -10.78 8.44
C HIS A 136 3.32 -11.46 7.10
#